data_AF-A0A6B2T468-F1
#
_entry.id   AF-A0A6B2T468-F1
#
_cell.length_a   1.000
_cell.length_b   1.000
_cell.length_c   1.000
_cell.angle_alpha   90.00
_cell.angle_beta   90.00
_cell.angle_gamma   90.00
#
_symmetry.space_group_name_H-M   'P 1'
#
loop_
_entity.id
_entity.type
_entity.pdbx_description
1 polymer ?
#
loop_
_entity_poly.entity_id
_entity_poly.type
_entity_poly.pdbx_seq_one_letter_code
_entity_poly.pdbx_strand_id
1 'polypeptide(L)'
;IRSAWEVLPEIAPELTEWSALFASGAARRARAEAGIAAAATARDADDLLRDVAMFLRIVERMLVLQPVLPQPRQGSEDAGREPPDAG
;
A
#
# COMPACT_ATOMS: atom_id res chain seq x y z
N ILE A 1 -2.69 11.60 6.08
CA ILE A 1 -1.65 10.70 5.57
C ILE A 1 -2.35 9.72 4.64
N ARG A 2 -1.85 9.50 3.41
CA ARG A 2 -2.43 8.47 2.53
C ARG A 2 -2.00 7.09 3.00
N SER A 3 -2.93 6.14 2.99
CA SER A 3 -2.62 4.75 3.33
C SER A 3 -1.72 4.13 2.26
N ALA A 4 -0.88 3.15 2.63
CA ALA A 4 -0.16 2.34 1.64
C ALA A 4 -1.13 1.71 0.63
N TRP A 5 -2.34 1.34 1.07
CA TRP A 5 -3.42 0.82 0.23
C TRP A 5 -4.03 1.85 -0.74
N GLU A 6 -3.78 3.14 -0.54
CA GLU A 6 -4.20 4.17 -1.50
C GLU A 6 -3.14 4.41 -2.58
N VAL A 7 -1.88 4.10 -2.28
CA VAL A 7 -0.73 4.34 -3.19
C VAL A 7 -0.37 3.09 -3.99
N LEU A 8 -0.64 1.90 -3.46
CA LEU A 8 -0.28 0.63 -4.09
C LEU A 8 -0.77 0.49 -5.56
N PRO A 9 -1.99 0.90 -5.95
CA PRO A 9 -2.44 0.80 -7.33
C PRO A 9 -1.62 1.63 -8.33
N GLU A 10 -0.97 2.71 -7.87
CA GLU A 10 -0.13 3.56 -8.73
C GLU A 10 1.18 2.85 -9.12
N ILE A 11 1.70 1.96 -8.27
CA ILE A 11 2.98 1.26 -8.49
C ILE A 11 2.82 -0.22 -8.88
N ALA A 12 1.71 -0.84 -8.50
CA ALA A 12 1.41 -2.25 -8.71
C ALA A 12 -0.09 -2.39 -9.06
N PRO A 13 -0.49 -2.03 -10.29
CA PRO A 13 -1.90 -2.01 -10.69
C PRO A 13 -2.56 -3.38 -10.59
N GLU A 14 -1.81 -4.47 -10.75
CA GLU A 14 -2.25 -5.85 -10.51
C GLU A 14 -2.71 -6.13 -9.07
N LEU A 15 -2.37 -5.27 -8.11
CA LEU A 15 -2.78 -5.39 -6.71
C LEU A 15 -3.96 -4.45 -6.36
N THR A 16 -4.60 -3.80 -7.34
CA THR A 16 -5.68 -2.83 -7.10
C THR A 16 -6.85 -3.43 -6.31
N GLU A 17 -7.30 -4.63 -6.67
CA GLU A 17 -8.42 -5.30 -6.00
C GLU A 17 -8.09 -5.62 -4.54
N TRP A 18 -6.88 -6.12 -4.30
CA TRP A 18 -6.36 -6.35 -2.95
C TRP A 18 -6.26 -5.06 -2.14
N SER A 19 -5.80 -3.99 -2.78
CA SER A 19 -5.69 -2.67 -2.16
C SER A 19 -7.05 -2.16 -1.69
N ALA A 20 -8.08 -2.26 -2.54
CA ALA A 20 -9.45 -1.88 -2.21
C ALA A 20 -10.02 -2.74 -1.07
N LEU A 21 -9.79 -4.06 -1.12
CA LEU A 21 -10.21 -5.00 -0.08
C LEU A 21 -9.66 -4.58 1.30
N PHE A 22 -8.34 -4.39 1.41
CA PHE A 22 -7.71 -4.04 2.69
C PHE A 22 -8.04 -2.62 3.16
N ALA A 23 -8.17 -1.66 2.23
CA ALA A 23 -8.62 -0.31 2.56
C ALA A 23 -10.03 -0.31 3.15
N SER A 24 -10.95 -1.13 2.61
CA SER A 24 -12.33 -1.24 3.12
C SER A 24 -12.38 -1.74 4.58
N GLY A 25 -11.38 -2.51 5.03
CA GLY A 25 -11.25 -3.00 6.39
C GLY A 25 -10.73 -1.98 7.41
N ALA A 26 -10.27 -0.81 6.99
CA ALA A 26 -9.59 0.15 7.88
C ALA A 26 -10.47 0.64 9.04
N ALA A 27 -11.75 0.94 8.79
CA ALA A 27 -12.69 1.35 9.83
C ALA A 27 -12.99 0.22 10.83
N ARG A 28 -12.96 -1.04 10.38
CA ARG A 28 -13.09 -2.23 11.23
C ARG A 28 -11.88 -2.38 12.14
N ARG A 29 -10.68 -2.26 11.57
CA ARG A 29 -9.41 -2.30 12.30
C ARG A 29 -9.34 -1.20 13.37
N ALA A 30 -9.66 0.05 13.02
CA ALA A 30 -9.63 1.17 13.95
C ALA A 30 -10.55 0.95 15.17
N ARG A 31 -11.75 0.39 14.96
CA ARG A 31 -12.65 0.01 16.06
C ARG A 31 -12.07 -1.10 16.95
N ALA A 32 -11.43 -2.10 16.34
CA ALA A 32 -10.79 -3.19 17.07
C ALA A 32 -9.60 -2.67 17.91
N GLU A 33 -8.78 -1.80 17.35
CA GLU A 33 -7.65 -1.15 18.04
C GLU A 33 -8.10 -0.26 19.21
N ALA A 34 -9.30 0.34 19.09
CA ALA A 34 -9.95 1.08 20.18
C ALA A 34 -10.58 0.16 21.25
N GLY A 35 -10.44 -1.16 21.14
CA GLY A 35 -10.94 -2.13 22.12
C GLY A 35 -12.45 -2.41 22.02
N ILE A 36 -13.11 -2.06 20.92
CA ILE A 36 -14.55 -2.33 20.74
C ILE A 36 -14.74 -3.83 20.50
N ALA A 37 -15.35 -4.54 21.45
CA ALA A 37 -15.53 -5.99 21.40
C ALA A 37 -16.31 -6.50 20.18
N ALA A 38 -17.26 -5.70 19.67
CA ALA A 38 -18.04 -6.02 18.46
C ALA A 38 -17.38 -5.53 17.15
N ALA A 39 -16.08 -5.22 17.18
CA ALA A 39 -15.40 -4.68 16.00
C ALA A 39 -15.36 -5.68 14.84
N ALA A 40 -15.11 -6.95 15.15
CA ALA A 40 -15.05 -8.06 14.21
C ALA A 40 -15.46 -9.35 14.94
N THR A 41 -16.07 -10.28 14.20
CA THR A 41 -16.29 -11.65 14.68
C THR A 41 -15.02 -12.49 14.50
N ALA A 42 -14.97 -13.67 15.15
CA ALA A 42 -13.89 -14.64 14.88
C ALA A 42 -13.83 -15.02 13.40
N ARG A 43 -15.00 -15.17 12.75
CA ARG A 43 -15.08 -15.50 11.34
C ARG A 43 -14.51 -14.39 10.45
N ASP A 44 -14.84 -13.14 10.75
CA ASP A 44 -14.27 -11.98 10.07
C ASP A 44 -12.73 -11.96 10.14
N ALA A 45 -12.18 -12.34 11.28
CA ALA A 45 -10.74 -12.42 11.48
C ALA A 45 -10.11 -13.57 10.68
N ASP A 46 -10.73 -14.74 10.68
CA ASP A 46 -10.27 -15.91 9.90
C ASP A 46 -10.29 -15.64 8.39
N ASP A 47 -11.34 -14.97 7.91
CA ASP A 47 -11.46 -14.57 6.50
C ASP A 47 -10.37 -13.54 6.14
N LEU A 48 -10.14 -12.53 6.99
CA LEU A 48 -9.04 -11.58 6.79
C LEU A 48 -7.66 -12.26 6.78
N LEU A 49 -7.41 -13.23 7.67
CA LEU A 49 -6.15 -13.97 7.70
C LEU A 49 -5.94 -14.81 6.44
N ARG A 50 -7.01 -15.41 5.91
CA ARG A 50 -6.99 -16.16 4.64
C ARG A 50 -6.66 -15.23 3.48
N ASP A 51 -7.28 -14.06 3.43
CA ASP A 51 -7.05 -13.06 2.40
C ASP A 51 -5.61 -12.52 2.45
N VAL A 52 -5.10 -12.21 3.64
CA VAL A 52 -3.69 -11.79 3.83
C VAL A 52 -2.73 -12.88 3.36
N ALA A 53 -2.97 -14.15 3.71
CA ALA A 53 -2.11 -15.25 3.28
C ALA A 53 -2.07 -15.39 1.75
N MET A 54 -3.22 -15.23 1.07
CA MET A 54 -3.28 -15.28 -0.39
C MET A 54 -2.58 -14.06 -1.03
N PHE A 55 -2.79 -12.86 -0.49
CA PHE A 55 -2.10 -11.65 -0.93
C PHE A 55 -0.57 -11.80 -0.82
N LEU A 56 -0.06 -12.25 0.32
CA LEU A 56 1.38 -12.44 0.54
C LEU A 56 1.96 -13.43 -0.47
N ARG A 57 1.28 -14.55 -0.74
CA ARG A 57 1.71 -15.52 -1.74
C ARG A 57 1.83 -14.92 -3.15
N ILE A 58 0.92 -14.00 -3.51
CA ILE A 58 0.97 -13.28 -4.79
C ILE A 58 2.17 -12.33 -4.82
N VAL A 59 2.33 -11.50 -3.78
CA VAL A 59 3.42 -10.53 -3.67
C VAL A 59 4.78 -11.23 -3.68
N GLU A 60 4.96 -12.28 -2.88
CA GLU A 60 6.19 -13.09 -2.85
C GLU A 60 6.54 -13.63 -4.23
N ARG A 61 5.54 -14.17 -4.97
CA ARG A 61 5.76 -14.65 -6.34
C ARG A 61 6.17 -13.52 -7.28
N MET A 62 5.56 -12.34 -7.16
CA MET A 62 5.92 -11.19 -7.99
C MET A 62 7.35 -10.71 -7.71
N LEU A 63 7.76 -10.62 -6.45
CA LEU A 63 9.10 -10.18 -6.06
C LEU A 63 10.21 -11.16 -6.50
N VAL A 64 9.92 -12.46 -6.52
CA VAL A 64 10.86 -13.46 -7.05
C VAL A 64 11.03 -13.32 -8.57
N LEU A 65 9.98 -12.94 -9.28
CA LEU A 65 9.99 -12.78 -10.73
C LEU A 65 10.49 -11.39 -11.18
N GLN A 66 10.35 -10.37 -10.34
CA GLN A 66 10.78 -9.00 -10.59
C GLN A 66 11.60 -8.49 -9.39
N PRO A 67 12.94 -8.46 -9.46
CA PRO A 67 13.72 -7.79 -8.44
C PRO A 67 13.42 -6.28 -8.51
N VAL A 68 12.57 -5.79 -7.61
CA VAL A 68 12.27 -4.36 -7.49
C VAL A 68 13.47 -3.69 -6.83
N LEU A 69 14.32 -3.06 -7.65
CA LEU A 69 15.30 -2.12 -7.13
C LEU A 69 14.55 -0.84 -6.75
N PRO A 70 14.75 -0.27 -5.55
CA PRO A 70 14.17 1.01 -5.23
C PRO A 70 14.69 2.02 -6.25
N GLN A 71 13.83 2.51 -7.15
CA GLN A 71 14.21 3.66 -7.96
C GLN A 71 14.39 4.82 -6.99
N PRO A 72 15.57 5.47 -6.94
CA PRO A 72 15.72 6.69 -6.19
C PRO A 72 14.63 7.62 -6.69
N ARG A 73 13.72 8.03 -5.79
CA ARG A 73 12.77 9.10 -6.08
C ARG A 73 13.61 10.23 -6.66
N GLN A 74 13.52 10.45 -7.97
CA GLN A 74 14.16 11.59 -8.60
C GLN A 74 13.50 12.78 -7.94
N GLY A 75 14.22 13.34 -6.97
CA GLY A 75 13.85 14.58 -6.34
C GLY A 75 13.63 15.55 -7.47
N SER A 76 12.57 16.31 -7.35
CA SER A 76 12.36 17.57 -8.05
C SER A 76 13.61 18.45 -7.90
N GLU A 77 14.62 18.20 -8.73
CA GLU A 77 15.78 19.07 -9.00
C GLU A 77 15.46 19.98 -10.19
N ASP A 78 14.20 20.41 -10.29
CA ASP A 78 13.76 21.45 -11.22
C ASP A 78 13.55 22.80 -10.50
N ALA A 79 14.23 22.97 -9.36
CA ALA A 79 14.27 24.23 -8.61
C ALA A 79 15.67 24.86 -8.75
N GLY A 80 15.83 25.70 -9.77
CA GLY A 80 16.88 26.73 -9.77
C GLY A 80 17.96 26.61 -10.85
N ARG A 81 17.60 26.44 -12.13
CA ARG A 81 18.47 26.92 -13.22
C ARG A 81 18.20 28.42 -13.40
N GLU A 82 18.78 29.24 -12.52
CA GLU A 82 18.87 30.69 -12.76
C GLU A 82 19.80 30.93 -13.98
N PRO A 83 19.37 31.68 -15.01
CA PRO A 83 20.21 31.94 -16.18
C PRO A 83 21.40 32.84 -15.81
N PRO A 84 22.56 32.68 -16.50
CA PRO A 84 23.74 33.48 -16.20
C PRO A 84 23.52 34.95 -16.53
N ASP A 85 23.75 35.81 -15.54
CA ASP A 85 23.87 37.26 -15.75
C ASP A 85 25.00 37.53 -16.75
N ALA A 86 24.68 38.31 -17.78
CA ALA A 86 25.55 38.61 -18.90
C ALA A 86 25.83 40.12 -18.91
N GLY A 87 27.06 40.49 -18.56
CA GLY A 87 27.67 41.78 -18.91
C GLY A 87 27.64 42.85 -17.84
#